data_AF-A0A381VFF6-F1
#
_entry.id   AF-A0A381VFF6-F1
#
_cell.length_a   1.000
_cell.length_b   1.000
_cell.length_c   1.000
_cell.angle_alpha   90.00
_cell.angle_beta   90.00
_cell.angle_gamma   90.00
#
_symmetry.space_group_name_H-M   'P 1'
#
loop_
_entity.id
_entity.type
_entity.pdbx_description
1 polymer ?
#
loop_
_entity_poly.entity_id
_entity_poly.type
_entity_poly.pdbx_seq_one_letter_code
_entity_poly.pdbx_strand_id
1 'polypeptide(L)'
;MFPFFYSLPGKKNISIIIFSIIFCLISIEYVGSAEKGEEIFQGNCAGCHTIGKGTLVGPDLSGVTLRREEKWLIRQIKDPDGLVAEKDPAALKLLKDFNMPMVALGLSDTEIAAIISYLKNIDKNTDQGKTSTTDLPSRYMPTVLISILILIVLTLIALIAGRKKVK
;
A
#
# COMPACT_ATOMS: atom_id res chain seq x y z
N MET A 1 -41.85 13.37 20.86
CA MET A 1 -41.67 12.51 22.05
C MET A 1 -41.59 11.08 21.56
N PHE A 2 -40.37 10.56 21.39
CA PHE A 2 -40.08 9.16 21.04
C PHE A 2 -40.44 8.24 22.22
N PRO A 3 -40.78 6.96 21.98
CA PRO A 3 -39.69 5.99 22.03
C PRO A 3 -39.65 5.07 20.82
N PHE A 4 -38.42 4.95 20.31
CA PHE A 4 -37.95 4.02 19.32
C PHE A 4 -37.78 2.66 20.01
N PHE A 5 -38.59 1.66 19.64
CA PHE A 5 -38.45 0.29 20.12
C PHE A 5 -37.19 -0.34 19.50
N TYR A 6 -36.07 -0.35 20.22
CA TYR A 6 -34.96 -1.26 19.91
C TYR A 6 -35.30 -2.65 20.45
N SER A 7 -35.71 -3.53 19.55
CA SER A 7 -35.83 -4.96 19.82
C SER A 7 -34.42 -5.56 19.96
N LEU A 8 -34.08 -6.08 21.15
CA LEU A 8 -32.80 -6.71 21.43
C LEU A 8 -32.68 -8.04 20.65
N PRO A 9 -31.66 -8.23 19.80
CA PRO A 9 -31.47 -9.49 19.12
C PRO A 9 -30.99 -10.56 20.12
N GLY A 10 -31.63 -11.74 20.10
CA GLY A 10 -31.33 -12.84 21.00
C GLY A 10 -29.85 -13.26 20.99
N LYS A 11 -29.35 -13.75 22.14
CA LYS A 11 -27.94 -14.10 22.45
C LYS A 11 -27.14 -14.80 21.34
N LYS A 12 -27.77 -15.55 20.44
CA LYS A 12 -27.12 -16.27 19.33
C LYS A 12 -26.59 -15.33 18.23
N ASN A 13 -27.20 -14.17 18.04
CA ASN A 13 -26.84 -13.21 16.99
C ASN A 13 -25.71 -12.27 17.44
N ILE A 14 -25.60 -12.01 18.75
CA ILE A 14 -24.54 -11.18 19.34
C ILE A 14 -23.16 -11.81 19.10
N SER A 15 -23.04 -13.14 19.21
CA SER A 15 -21.77 -13.84 18.96
C SER A 15 -21.34 -13.78 17.49
N ILE A 16 -22.30 -13.81 16.56
CA ILE A 16 -22.03 -13.71 15.11
C ILE A 16 -21.61 -12.28 14.76
N ILE A 17 -22.26 -11.27 15.34
CA ILE A 17 -21.90 -9.86 15.14
C ILE A 17 -20.51 -9.58 15.69
N ILE A 18 -20.15 -10.09 16.87
CA ILE A 18 -18.80 -9.94 17.43
C ILE A 18 -17.75 -10.60 16.54
N PHE A 19 -18.00 -11.82 16.05
CA PHE A 19 -17.09 -12.51 15.14
C PHE A 19 -16.94 -11.78 13.79
N SER A 20 -18.03 -11.25 13.24
CA SER A 20 -18.03 -10.45 12.02
C SER A 20 -17.30 -9.11 12.20
N ILE A 21 -17.44 -8.46 13.35
CA ILE A 21 -16.72 -7.21 13.67
C ILE A 21 -15.23 -7.50 13.84
N ILE A 22 -14.84 -8.57 14.54
CA ILE A 22 -13.44 -8.97 14.71
C ILE A 22 -12.81 -9.31 13.34
N PHE A 23 -13.51 -10.06 12.49
CA PHE A 23 -13.03 -10.39 11.15
C PHE A 23 -12.88 -9.14 10.25
N CYS A 24 -13.79 -8.17 10.40
CA CYS A 24 -13.72 -6.89 9.70
C CYS A 24 -12.55 -6.03 10.20
N LEU A 25 -12.27 -5.98 11.51
CA LEU A 25 -11.17 -5.23 12.10
C LEU A 25 -9.79 -5.78 11.68
N ILE A 26 -9.63 -7.11 11.59
CA ILE A 26 -8.41 -7.75 11.10
C ILE A 26 -8.13 -7.37 9.63
N SER A 27 -9.20 -7.20 8.84
CA SER A 27 -9.07 -6.80 7.43
C SER A 27 -8.59 -5.36 7.25
N ILE A 28 -8.87 -4.48 8.23
CA ILE A 28 -8.48 -3.06 8.18
C ILE A 28 -6.97 -2.89 8.44
N GLU A 29 -6.39 -3.64 9.38
CA GLU A 29 -4.94 -3.60 9.64
C GLU A 29 -4.12 -4.04 8.43
N TYR A 30 -4.63 -5.01 7.66
CA TYR A 30 -3.91 -5.55 6.51
C TYR A 30 -3.78 -4.53 5.37
N VAL A 31 -4.84 -3.79 5.05
CA VAL A 31 -4.83 -2.77 3.98
C VAL A 31 -3.97 -1.56 4.36
N GLY A 32 -3.96 -1.17 5.64
CA GLY A 32 -3.12 -0.06 6.13
C GLY A 32 -1.62 -0.34 6.00
N SER A 33 -1.21 -1.61 6.07
CA SER A 33 0.21 -1.99 6.00
C SER A 33 0.86 -1.70 4.63
N ALA A 34 0.14 -1.95 3.53
CA ALA A 34 0.67 -1.77 2.18
C ALA A 34 0.78 -0.28 1.80
N GLU A 35 -0.21 0.53 2.19
CA GLU A 35 -0.16 1.99 1.97
C GLU A 35 0.98 2.64 2.78
N LYS A 36 1.17 2.19 4.04
CA LYS A 36 2.30 2.66 4.84
C LYS A 36 3.64 2.22 4.24
N GLY A 37 3.72 0.99 3.74
CA GLY A 37 4.89 0.48 3.04
C GLY A 37 5.24 1.29 1.79
N GLU A 38 4.25 1.72 1.03
CA GLU A 38 4.43 2.60 -0.13
C GLU A 38 5.06 3.93 0.27
N GLU A 39 4.51 4.60 1.28
CA GLU A 39 5.04 5.87 1.78
C GLU A 39 6.51 5.76 2.19
N ILE A 40 6.85 4.72 2.94
CA ILE A 40 8.23 4.48 3.40
C ILE A 40 9.14 4.18 2.19
N PHE A 41 8.67 3.38 1.24
CA PHE A 41 9.42 3.06 0.02
C PHE A 41 9.75 4.32 -0.78
N GLN A 42 8.78 5.21 -0.98
CA GLN A 42 9.01 6.47 -1.72
C GLN A 42 10.03 7.36 -1.01
N GLY A 43 9.99 7.44 0.32
CA GLY A 43 10.91 8.28 1.10
C GLY A 43 12.34 7.73 1.21
N ASN A 44 12.51 6.40 1.17
CA ASN A 44 13.78 5.77 1.58
C ASN A 44 14.40 4.85 0.52
N CYS A 45 13.63 4.35 -0.44
CA CYS A 45 14.09 3.32 -1.39
C CYS A 45 14.07 3.82 -2.84
N ALA A 46 13.07 4.64 -3.20
CA ALA A 46 12.84 5.09 -4.58
C ALA A 46 13.97 5.95 -5.16
N GLY A 47 14.84 6.52 -4.32
CA GLY A 47 16.04 7.24 -4.77
C GLY A 47 17.10 6.33 -5.42
N CYS A 48 17.12 5.05 -5.05
CA CYS A 48 18.10 4.09 -5.55
C CYS A 48 17.48 2.96 -6.38
N HIS A 49 16.22 2.61 -6.12
CA HIS A 49 15.54 1.48 -6.74
C HIS A 49 14.34 1.92 -7.57
N THR A 50 14.07 1.16 -8.63
CA THR A 50 12.83 1.27 -9.38
C THR A 50 11.98 0.00 -9.20
N ILE A 51 10.75 0.07 -9.71
CA ILE A 51 9.83 -1.06 -9.81
C ILE A 51 9.35 -1.12 -11.27
N GLY A 52 9.84 -2.11 -12.02
CA GLY A 52 9.44 -2.40 -13.40
C GLY A 52 10.00 -1.42 -14.43
N LYS A 53 10.95 -0.56 -14.03
CA LYS A 53 11.57 0.45 -14.89
C LYS A 53 13.06 0.18 -15.13
N GLY A 54 13.57 -0.96 -14.67
CA GLY A 54 14.98 -1.35 -14.81
C GLY A 54 15.90 -0.81 -13.72
N THR A 55 17.20 -1.00 -13.90
CA THR A 55 18.24 -0.59 -12.95
C THR A 55 18.33 0.93 -12.84
N LEU A 56 18.56 1.44 -11.62
CA LEU A 56 18.89 2.84 -11.35
C LEU A 56 20.27 2.96 -10.68
N VAL A 57 20.31 2.99 -9.34
CA VAL A 57 21.55 2.85 -8.55
C VAL A 57 21.65 1.40 -8.07
N GLY A 58 20.54 0.85 -7.59
CA GLY A 58 20.37 -0.55 -7.28
C GLY A 58 19.56 -1.30 -8.35
N PRO A 59 19.37 -2.62 -8.18
CA PRO A 59 18.54 -3.45 -9.04
C PRO A 59 17.07 -3.01 -9.06
N ASP A 60 16.37 -3.33 -10.14
CA ASP A 60 14.91 -3.28 -10.18
C ASP A 60 14.30 -4.28 -9.19
N LEU A 61 13.31 -3.81 -8.44
CA LEU A 61 12.62 -4.57 -7.40
C LEU A 61 11.32 -5.23 -7.88
N SER A 62 10.89 -5.02 -9.13
CA SER A 62 9.76 -5.78 -9.68
C SER A 62 10.02 -7.28 -9.58
N GLY A 63 9.09 -8.03 -8.98
CA GLY A 63 9.16 -9.48 -8.75
C GLY A 63 10.15 -9.91 -7.66
N VAL A 64 10.70 -8.99 -6.86
CA VAL A 64 11.77 -9.32 -5.89
C VAL A 64 11.29 -10.29 -4.82
N THR A 65 10.03 -10.21 -4.40
CA THR A 65 9.46 -11.07 -3.36
C THR A 65 9.16 -12.49 -3.87
N LEU A 66 9.17 -12.68 -5.19
CA LEU A 66 9.09 -13.98 -5.85
C LEU A 66 10.48 -14.60 -6.06
N ARG A 67 11.52 -13.77 -6.22
CA ARG A 67 12.89 -14.22 -6.49
C ARG A 67 13.73 -14.48 -5.23
N ARG A 68 13.32 -13.96 -4.08
CA ARG A 68 14.10 -14.00 -2.83
C ARG A 68 13.23 -14.38 -1.66
N GLU A 69 13.82 -15.13 -0.74
CA GLU A 69 13.16 -15.43 0.53
C GLU A 69 12.96 -14.16 1.35
N GLU A 70 11.78 -14.04 1.96
CA GLU A 70 11.42 -12.89 2.79
C GLU A 70 12.41 -12.64 3.93
N LYS A 71 12.92 -13.70 4.57
CA LYS A 71 13.93 -13.58 5.63
C LYS A 71 15.22 -12.92 5.15
N TRP A 72 15.62 -13.22 3.91
CA TRP A 72 16.80 -12.59 3.31
C TRP A 72 16.52 -11.13 2.97
N LEU A 73 15.33 -10.81 2.45
CA LEU A 73 14.92 -9.42 2.19
C LEU A 73 14.89 -8.57 3.46
N ILE A 74 14.34 -9.10 4.55
CA ILE A 74 14.35 -8.43 5.87
C ILE A 74 15.80 -8.11 6.26
N ARG A 75 16.70 -9.10 6.17
CA ARG A 75 18.10 -8.90 6.54
C ARG A 75 18.80 -7.90 5.63
N GLN A 76 18.58 -7.97 4.33
CA GLN A 76 19.16 -7.04 3.35
C GLN A 76 18.72 -5.59 3.56
N ILE A 77 17.47 -5.37 4.01
CA ILE A 77 16.97 -4.02 4.32
C ILE A 77 17.50 -3.54 5.67
N LYS A 78 17.59 -4.43 6.67
CA LYS A 78 17.97 -4.09 8.05
C LYS A 78 19.47 -3.91 8.23
N ASP A 79 20.25 -4.82 7.67
CA ASP A 79 21.71 -4.93 7.84
C ASP A 79 22.37 -5.48 6.56
N PRO A 80 22.44 -4.68 5.49
CA PRO A 80 23.12 -5.05 4.25
C PRO A 80 24.63 -5.29 4.44
N ASP A 81 25.27 -4.53 5.34
CA ASP A 81 26.71 -4.64 5.60
C ASP A 81 27.06 -5.95 6.30
N GLY A 82 26.21 -6.41 7.23
CA GLY A 82 26.33 -7.72 7.86
C GLY A 82 26.34 -8.86 6.86
N LEU A 83 25.45 -8.84 5.86
CA LEU A 83 25.45 -9.85 4.78
C LEU A 83 26.76 -9.86 3.98
N VAL A 84 27.31 -8.68 3.69
CA VAL A 84 28.60 -8.56 2.98
C VAL A 84 29.76 -9.08 3.86
N ALA A 85 29.78 -8.72 5.14
CA ALA A 85 30.78 -9.16 6.10
C ALA A 85 30.75 -10.68 6.32
N GLU A 86 29.55 -11.27 6.36
CA GLU A 86 29.31 -12.71 6.40
C GLU A 86 29.67 -13.43 5.09
N LYS A 87 30.02 -12.68 4.04
CA LYS A 87 30.30 -13.17 2.69
C LYS A 87 29.11 -13.91 2.07
N ASP A 88 27.89 -13.42 2.32
CA ASP A 88 26.69 -13.93 1.66
C ASP A 88 26.86 -13.84 0.13
N PRO A 89 26.72 -14.97 -0.61
CA PRO A 89 27.05 -15.00 -2.03
C PRO A 89 26.13 -14.11 -2.86
N ALA A 90 24.88 -13.91 -2.43
CA ALA A 90 23.95 -13.03 -3.12
C ALA A 90 24.30 -11.55 -2.89
N ALA A 91 24.58 -11.16 -1.65
CA ALA A 91 24.99 -9.81 -1.31
C ALA A 91 26.31 -9.44 -2.00
N LEU A 92 27.30 -10.33 -2.00
CA LEU A 92 28.57 -10.10 -2.70
C LEU A 92 28.40 -9.97 -4.21
N LYS A 93 27.52 -10.79 -4.81
CA LYS A 93 27.20 -10.67 -6.24
C LYS A 93 26.55 -9.33 -6.54
N LEU A 94 25.57 -8.91 -5.73
CA LEU A 94 24.91 -7.61 -5.90
C LEU A 94 25.91 -6.46 -5.75
N LEU A 95 26.76 -6.49 -4.72
CA LEU A 95 27.79 -5.47 -4.53
C LEU A 95 28.73 -5.37 -5.73
N LYS A 96 29.14 -6.52 -6.30
CA LYS A 96 29.97 -6.56 -7.49
C LYS A 96 29.25 -6.02 -8.73
N ASP A 97 27.99 -6.40 -8.93
CA ASP A 97 27.22 -6.05 -10.13
C ASP A 97 26.84 -4.56 -10.16
N PHE A 98 26.56 -3.97 -8.99
CA PHE A 98 26.10 -2.58 -8.87
C PHE A 98 27.20 -1.61 -8.39
N ASN A 99 28.34 -2.12 -7.92
CA ASN A 99 29.51 -1.36 -7.47
C ASN A 99 29.19 -0.25 -6.44
N MET A 100 28.10 -0.41 -5.71
CA MET A 100 27.61 0.50 -4.68
C MET A 100 26.98 -0.34 -3.55
N PRO A 101 27.47 -0.23 -2.30
CA PRO A 101 26.85 -0.92 -1.18
C PRO A 101 25.49 -0.29 -0.86
N MET A 102 24.51 -1.14 -0.56
CA MET A 102 23.23 -0.70 0.01
C MET A 102 23.48 -0.27 1.46
N VAL A 103 22.93 0.88 1.86
CA VAL A 103 23.09 1.41 3.22
C VAL A 103 21.98 0.92 4.15
N ALA A 104 22.30 0.73 5.43
CA ALA A 104 21.29 0.51 6.47
C ALA A 104 20.52 1.81 6.75
N LEU A 105 19.20 1.77 6.60
CA LEU A 105 18.33 2.96 6.70
C LEU A 105 17.82 3.23 8.12
N GLY A 106 18.15 2.37 9.10
CA GLY A 106 17.71 2.51 10.49
C GLY A 106 16.21 2.25 10.70
N LEU A 107 15.56 1.51 9.79
CA LEU A 107 14.14 1.19 9.85
C LEU A 107 13.84 0.15 10.94
N SER A 108 12.69 0.30 11.59
CA SER A 108 12.15 -0.67 12.55
C SER A 108 11.59 -1.92 11.87
N ASP A 109 11.45 -3.01 12.62
CA ASP A 109 10.93 -4.28 12.08
C ASP A 109 9.52 -4.15 11.50
N THR A 110 8.68 -3.27 12.07
CA THR A 110 7.33 -2.99 11.58
C THR A 110 7.35 -2.22 10.27
N GLU A 111 8.26 -1.26 10.12
CA GLU A 111 8.45 -0.50 8.87
C GLU A 111 8.97 -1.41 7.75
N ILE A 112 9.94 -2.29 8.07
CA ILE A 112 10.46 -3.27 7.12
C ILE A 112 9.36 -4.23 6.68
N ALA A 113 8.55 -4.73 7.61
CA ALA A 113 7.41 -5.58 7.30
C ALA A 113 6.38 -4.86 6.39
N ALA A 114 6.12 -3.57 6.63
CA ALA A 114 5.25 -2.77 5.78
C ALA A 114 5.79 -2.64 4.34
N ILE A 115 7.10 -2.37 4.17
CA ILE A 115 7.76 -2.33 2.85
C ILE A 115 7.62 -3.68 2.14
N ILE A 116 7.87 -4.78 2.84
CA ILE A 116 7.75 -6.12 2.25
C ILE A 116 6.29 -6.41 1.85
N SER A 117 5.32 -6.00 2.66
CA SER A 117 3.89 -6.11 2.33
C SER A 117 3.56 -5.32 1.05
N TYR A 118 4.09 -4.11 0.92
CA TYR A 118 3.96 -3.29 -0.30
C TYR A 118 4.56 -3.96 -1.53
N LEU A 119 5.81 -4.45 -1.45
CA LEU A 119 6.47 -5.14 -2.55
C LEU A 119 5.73 -6.43 -2.94
N LYS A 120 5.22 -7.21 -1.97
CA LYS A 120 4.40 -8.40 -2.22
C LYS A 120 3.10 -8.05 -2.94
N ASN A 121 2.47 -6.92 -2.60
CA ASN A 121 1.25 -6.47 -3.26
C ASN A 121 1.53 -6.13 -4.73
N ILE A 122 2.60 -5.38 -4.99
CA ILE A 122 3.05 -5.04 -6.35
C ILE A 122 3.37 -6.29 -7.16
N ASP A 123 4.12 -7.22 -6.60
CA ASP A 123 4.55 -8.42 -7.32
C ASP A 123 3.36 -9.31 -7.69
N LYS A 124 2.39 -9.47 -6.77
CA LYS A 124 1.12 -10.17 -7.07
C LYS A 124 0.34 -9.54 -8.21
N ASN A 125 0.34 -8.20 -8.30
CA ASN A 125 -0.36 -7.48 -9.37
C ASN A 125 0.43 -7.45 -10.69
N THR A 126 1.75 -7.65 -10.63
CA THR A 126 2.62 -7.73 -11.81
C THR A 126 2.45 -9.05 -12.57
N ASP A 127 2.20 -10.16 -11.85
CA ASP A 127 1.86 -11.47 -12.45
C ASP A 127 0.50 -11.47 -13.18
N GLN A 128 -0.33 -10.44 -12.95
CA GLN A 128 -1.66 -10.25 -13.58
C GLN A 128 -1.64 -9.16 -14.67
N GLY A 129 -0.52 -8.95 -15.36
CA GLY A 129 -0.48 -8.30 -16.67
C GLY A 129 -1.06 -6.88 -16.77
N LYS A 130 -1.05 -6.07 -15.70
CA LYS A 130 -1.45 -4.66 -15.77
C LYS A 130 -0.81 -3.83 -14.66
N THR A 131 0.41 -3.36 -14.89
CA THR A 131 0.91 -2.15 -14.21
C THR A 131 -0.03 -1.02 -14.61
N SER A 132 -0.96 -0.65 -13.73
CA SER A 132 -1.79 0.55 -13.87
C SER A 132 -0.90 1.78 -13.72
N THR A 133 -0.18 2.12 -14.79
CA THR A 133 0.39 3.44 -15.00
C THR A 133 -0.75 4.40 -15.32
N THR A 134 -1.42 4.91 -14.30
CA THR A 134 -2.09 6.21 -14.36
C THR A 134 -1.94 6.83 -12.99
N ASP A 135 -0.89 7.65 -12.87
CA ASP A 135 -0.55 8.40 -11.66
C ASP A 135 -1.73 9.27 -11.23
N LEU A 136 -2.47 8.79 -10.23
CA LEU A 136 -2.98 9.58 -9.12
C LEU A 136 -2.85 8.71 -7.87
N PRO A 137 -2.29 9.23 -6.76
CA PRO A 137 -2.26 8.47 -5.51
C PRO A 137 -3.70 8.08 -5.14
N SER A 138 -3.92 6.84 -4.73
CA SER A 138 -5.24 6.32 -4.29
C SER A 138 -5.96 7.26 -3.30
N ARG A 139 -5.18 8.03 -2.51
CA ARG A 139 -5.66 9.12 -1.64
C ARG A 139 -6.46 10.23 -2.34
N TYR A 140 -6.27 10.42 -3.64
CA TYR A 140 -6.94 11.45 -4.43
C TYR A 140 -8.23 10.96 -5.11
N MET A 141 -8.44 9.65 -5.20
CA MET A 141 -9.69 9.09 -5.73
C MET A 141 -10.92 9.51 -4.93
N PRO A 142 -10.96 9.43 -3.59
CA PRO A 142 -12.13 9.89 -2.84
C PRO A 142 -12.35 11.41 -2.97
N THR A 143 -11.29 12.22 -3.01
CA THR A 143 -11.41 13.70 -3.13
C THR A 143 -11.87 14.11 -4.54
N VAL A 144 -11.44 13.42 -5.59
CA VAL A 144 -11.90 13.64 -6.96
C VAL A 144 -13.36 13.23 -7.11
N LEU A 145 -13.76 12.08 -6.55
CA LEU A 145 -15.16 11.66 -6.59
C LEU A 145 -16.08 12.65 -5.85
N ILE A 146 -15.66 13.14 -4.69
CA ILE A 146 -16.41 14.16 -3.92
C ILE A 146 -16.51 15.47 -4.72
N SER A 147 -15.42 15.94 -5.32
CA SER A 147 -15.44 17.20 -6.08
C SER A 147 -16.29 17.12 -7.36
N ILE A 148 -16.25 15.99 -8.08
CA ILE A 148 -17.13 15.75 -9.24
C ILE A 148 -18.61 15.74 -8.80
N LEU A 149 -18.92 15.06 -7.69
CA LEU A 149 -20.30 14.96 -7.19
C LEU A 149 -20.83 16.33 -6.76
N ILE A 150 -20.01 17.16 -6.12
CA ILE A 150 -20.35 18.55 -5.77
C ILE A 150 -20.65 19.37 -7.04
N LEU A 151 -19.83 19.27 -8.09
CA LEU A 151 -20.07 20.00 -9.35
C LEU A 151 -21.37 19.58 -10.04
N ILE A 152 -21.68 18.28 -10.06
CA ILE A 152 -22.94 17.76 -10.63
C ILE A 152 -24.14 18.28 -9.82
N VAL A 153 -24.06 18.28 -8.49
CA VAL A 153 -25.14 18.78 -7.64
C VAL A 153 -25.36 20.28 -7.84
N LEU A 154 -24.28 21.09 -7.89
CA LEU A 154 -24.38 22.53 -8.12
C LEU A 154 -24.99 22.86 -9.49
N THR A 155 -24.58 22.14 -10.54
CA THR A 155 -25.13 22.33 -11.89
C THR A 155 -26.61 21.95 -11.97
N LEU A 156 -27.04 20.86 -11.32
CA LEU A 156 -28.45 20.48 -11.24
C LEU A 156 -29.28 21.51 -10.47
N ILE A 157 -28.78 22.02 -9.34
CA ILE A 157 -29.47 23.08 -8.57
C ILE A 157 -29.63 24.34 -9.43
N ALA A 158 -28.59 24.76 -10.16
CA ALA A 158 -28.65 25.92 -11.04
C ALA A 158 -29.69 25.75 -12.16
N LEU A 159 -29.76 24.56 -12.79
CA LEU A 159 -30.75 24.25 -13.82
C LEU A 159 -32.19 24.24 -13.28
N ILE A 160 -32.39 23.71 -12.07
CA ILE A 160 -33.72 23.66 -11.43
C ILE A 160 -34.15 25.06 -10.99
N ALA A 161 -33.25 25.84 -10.38
CA ALA A 161 -33.53 27.22 -9.97
C ALA A 161 -33.80 28.14 -11.17
N GLY A 162 -33.05 27.97 -12.26
CA GLY A 162 -33.28 28.65 -13.52
C GLY A 162 -34.65 28.33 -14.12
N ARG A 163 -35.05 27.05 -14.15
CA ARG A 163 -36.38 26.63 -14.62
C ARG A 163 -37.53 27.20 -13.78
N LYS A 164 -37.30 27.48 -12.49
CA LYS A 164 -38.32 28.02 -11.58
C LYS A 164 -38.58 29.52 -11.77
N LYS A 165 -37.66 30.27 -12.39
CA LYS A 165 -37.79 31.71 -12.67
C LYS A 165 -38.37 32.06 -14.04
N VAL A 166 -38.66 31.06 -14.89
CA VAL A 166 -39.20 31.24 -16.26
C VAL A 166 -40.74 31.05 -16.30
N LYS A 167 -41.43 31.30 -15.17
CA LYS A 167 -42.90 31.36 -15.11
C LYS A 167 -43.34 32.76 -14.72
#